data_AF-A0AAT9HGH1-F1
#
_entry.id   AF-A0AAT9HGH1-F1
#
_cell.length_a   1.000
_cell.length_b   1.000
_cell.length_c   1.000
_cell.angle_alpha   90.00
_cell.angle_beta   90.00
_cell.angle_gamma   90.00
#
_symmetry.space_group_name_H-M   'P 1'
#
loop_
_entity.id
_entity.type
_entity.pdbx_description
1 polymer ?
#
loop_
_entity_poly.entity_id
_entity_poly.type
_entity_poly.pdbx_seq_one_letter_code
_entity_poly.pdbx_strand_id
1 'polypeptide(L)'
;MLPARDLAALAALTARDAVLPVSAIRRCRDRPTSEALSRAGLSDAVIDGILRPFLSGVFLEDRLETSARFFHLVWRSMVRGSLCLPAEGIGAVPAQLAEGLPDGVLRLGTPVAEVTGAGVLLSDGGEVPARAVVVATDPATAAALLPDLTVPDTRTVTTYYHATDSTPAAGPTLMTDSTGTILNTCVLSAVAPTYAPPAPR
;
A
#
# COMPACT_ATOMS: atom_id res chain seq x y z
N MET A 1 -14.83 7.79 -23.07
CA MET A 1 -13.48 8.00 -23.63
C MET A 1 -12.88 9.24 -22.99
N LEU A 2 -11.60 9.21 -22.63
CA LEU A 2 -10.91 10.36 -22.05
C LEU A 2 -10.82 11.50 -23.09
N PRO A 3 -11.11 12.76 -22.73
CA PRO A 3 -10.84 13.89 -23.60
C PRO A 3 -9.36 13.97 -23.97
N ALA A 4 -9.03 14.39 -25.20
CA ALA A 4 -7.65 14.43 -25.69
C ALA A 4 -6.70 15.25 -24.79
N ARG A 5 -7.21 16.33 -24.19
CA ARG A 5 -6.47 17.15 -23.22
C ARG A 5 -6.10 16.35 -21.96
N ASP A 6 -7.06 15.63 -21.38
CA ASP A 6 -6.82 14.82 -20.17
C ASP A 6 -5.85 13.67 -20.46
N LEU A 7 -5.98 13.04 -21.63
CA LEU A 7 -5.05 12.00 -22.06
C LEU A 7 -3.63 12.55 -22.20
N ALA A 8 -3.46 13.73 -22.79
CA ALA A 8 -2.15 14.37 -22.91
C ALA A 8 -1.57 14.76 -21.53
N ALA A 9 -2.41 15.29 -20.63
CA ALA A 9 -2.02 15.62 -19.26
C ALA A 9 -1.56 14.39 -18.48
N LEU A 10 -2.33 13.29 -18.54
CA LEU A 10 -2.00 12.02 -17.90
C LEU A 10 -0.73 11.40 -18.49
N ALA A 11 -0.55 11.46 -19.81
CA ALA A 11 0.65 10.95 -20.49
C ALA A 11 1.90 11.74 -20.08
N ALA A 12 1.81 13.07 -20.00
CA ALA A 12 2.92 13.92 -19.54
C ALA A 12 3.29 13.64 -18.08
N LEU A 13 2.29 13.52 -17.20
CA LEU A 13 2.47 13.13 -15.79
C LEU A 13 3.17 11.77 -15.68
N THR A 14 2.66 10.79 -16.43
CA THR A 14 3.18 9.42 -16.44
C THR A 14 4.62 9.36 -16.95
N ALA A 15 4.93 10.03 -18.06
CA ALA A 15 6.29 10.09 -18.61
C ALA A 15 7.26 10.74 -17.61
N ARG A 16 6.84 11.82 -16.96
CA ARG A 16 7.62 12.48 -15.91
C ARG A 16 7.96 11.52 -14.78
N ASP A 17 6.97 10.81 -14.23
CA ASP A 17 7.15 9.91 -13.09
C ASP A 17 7.94 8.64 -13.47
N ALA A 18 7.81 8.17 -14.72
CA ALA A 18 8.53 7.01 -15.22
C ALA A 18 10.02 7.28 -15.49
N VAL A 19 10.37 8.51 -15.88
CA VAL A 19 11.74 8.87 -16.31
C VAL A 19 12.54 9.57 -15.21
N LEU A 20 11.92 10.46 -14.43
CA LEU A 20 12.67 11.24 -13.43
C LEU A 20 13.19 10.36 -12.28
N PRO A 21 14.34 10.73 -11.69
CA PRO A 21 14.86 10.02 -10.52
C PRO A 21 13.95 10.21 -9.32
N VAL A 22 13.89 9.19 -8.45
CA VAL A 22 13.12 9.20 -7.20
C VAL A 22 13.47 10.40 -6.31
N SER A 23 14.72 10.87 -6.36
CA SER A 23 15.17 12.07 -5.64
C SER A 23 14.43 13.34 -6.06
N ALA A 24 14.03 13.47 -7.32
CA ALA A 24 13.24 14.61 -7.80
C ALA A 24 11.82 14.59 -7.22
N ILE A 25 11.21 13.41 -7.08
CA ILE A 25 9.92 13.23 -6.42
C ILE A 25 10.04 13.59 -4.93
N ARG A 26 11.07 13.09 -4.23
CA ARG A 26 11.28 13.36 -2.80
C ARG A 26 11.53 14.84 -2.48
N ARG A 27 12.15 15.59 -3.40
CA ARG A 27 12.50 17.01 -3.21
C ARG A 27 11.39 17.98 -3.61
N CYS A 28 10.36 17.55 -4.33
CA CYS A 28 9.31 18.45 -4.79
C CYS A 28 8.50 18.99 -3.60
N ARG A 29 7.90 20.18 -3.70
CA ARG A 29 7.03 20.71 -2.63
C ARG A 29 5.80 19.83 -2.47
N ASP A 30 5.59 19.33 -1.26
CA ASP A 30 4.45 18.45 -0.98
C ASP A 30 3.12 19.22 -0.97
N ARG A 31 2.06 18.51 -1.36
CA ARG A 31 0.68 18.99 -1.47
C ARG A 31 -0.28 17.79 -1.54
N PRO A 32 -1.59 17.98 -1.37
CA PRO A 32 -2.57 16.93 -1.63
C PRO A 32 -2.50 16.37 -3.05
N THR A 33 -2.76 15.07 -3.22
CA THR A 33 -2.80 14.42 -4.53
C THR A 33 -3.84 15.06 -5.45
N SER A 34 -5.02 15.43 -4.92
CA SER A 34 -6.05 16.18 -5.66
C SER A 34 -5.48 17.43 -6.33
N GLU A 35 -4.76 18.26 -5.56
CA GLU A 35 -4.14 19.48 -6.07
C GLU A 35 -3.06 19.19 -7.12
N ALA A 36 -2.29 18.11 -6.95
CA ALA A 36 -1.29 17.70 -7.92
C ALA A 36 -1.90 17.29 -9.26
N LEU A 37 -3.02 16.55 -9.24
CA LEU A 37 -3.74 16.12 -10.44
C LEU A 37 -4.36 17.32 -11.18
N SER A 38 -5.03 18.23 -10.48
CA SER A 38 -5.58 19.45 -11.08
C SER A 38 -4.47 20.31 -11.70
N ARG A 39 -3.32 20.43 -11.03
CA ARG A 39 -2.14 21.15 -11.55
C ARG A 39 -1.46 20.47 -12.73
N ALA A 40 -1.62 19.15 -12.89
CA ALA A 40 -1.18 18.44 -14.09
C ALA A 40 -2.05 18.75 -15.32
N GLY A 41 -3.19 19.42 -15.13
CA GLY A 41 -4.10 19.83 -16.20
C GLY A 41 -5.25 18.84 -16.46
N LEU A 42 -5.47 17.90 -15.54
CA LEU A 42 -6.59 16.98 -15.56
C LEU A 42 -7.88 17.70 -15.13
N SER A 43 -8.97 17.40 -15.80
CA SER A 43 -10.30 17.91 -15.51
C SER A 43 -10.91 17.22 -14.30
N ASP A 44 -11.81 17.93 -13.61
CA ASP A 44 -12.54 17.39 -12.46
C ASP A 44 -13.33 16.14 -12.84
N ALA A 45 -13.86 16.05 -14.06
CA ALA A 45 -14.55 14.86 -14.56
C ALA A 45 -13.64 13.61 -14.60
N VAL A 46 -12.38 13.75 -14.99
CA VAL A 46 -11.41 12.64 -15.00
C VAL A 46 -10.89 12.35 -13.59
N ILE A 47 -10.65 13.40 -12.80
CA ILE A 47 -10.22 13.25 -11.41
C ILE A 47 -11.30 12.52 -10.62
N ASP A 48 -12.53 13.01 -10.61
CA ASP A 48 -13.60 12.46 -9.77
C ASP A 48 -14.21 11.17 -10.35
N GLY A 49 -14.26 11.02 -11.67
CA GLY A 49 -14.88 9.86 -12.31
C GLY A 49 -13.99 8.64 -12.45
N ILE A 50 -12.66 8.81 -12.46
CA ILE A 50 -11.70 7.72 -12.75
C ILE A 50 -10.60 7.66 -11.70
N LEU A 51 -9.86 8.75 -11.51
CA LEU A 51 -8.66 8.73 -10.68
C LEU A 51 -8.99 8.64 -9.20
N ARG A 52 -10.02 9.34 -8.73
CA ARG A 52 -10.46 9.30 -7.34
C ARG A 52 -10.90 7.89 -6.97
N PRO A 53 -11.89 7.24 -7.61
CA PRO A 53 -12.27 5.87 -7.25
C PRO A 53 -11.09 4.88 -7.23
N PHE A 54 -10.20 4.95 -8.22
CA PHE A 54 -9.01 4.11 -8.28
C PHE A 54 -8.02 4.38 -7.15
N LEU A 55 -7.59 5.64 -7.00
CA LEU A 55 -6.62 6.04 -5.98
C LEU A 55 -7.18 5.90 -4.58
N SER A 56 -8.50 5.98 -4.40
CA SER A 56 -9.14 5.71 -3.13
C SER A 56 -8.94 4.27 -2.67
N GLY A 57 -9.03 3.32 -3.60
CA GLY A 57 -8.68 1.93 -3.33
C GLY A 57 -7.19 1.71 -3.02
N VAL A 58 -6.31 2.54 -3.57
CA VAL A 58 -4.86 2.45 -3.36
C VAL A 58 -4.42 3.11 -2.05
N PHE A 59 -5.01 4.25 -1.70
CA PHE A 59 -4.64 5.06 -0.53
C PHE A 59 -5.56 4.85 0.67
N LEU A 60 -6.64 4.09 0.50
CA LEU A 60 -7.64 3.76 1.52
C LEU A 60 -8.35 5.00 2.09
N GLU A 61 -8.66 5.96 1.21
CA GLU A 61 -9.27 7.27 1.53
C GLU A 61 -9.95 7.87 0.30
N ASP A 62 -10.90 8.80 0.42
CA ASP A 62 -11.69 9.31 -0.72
C ASP A 62 -11.44 10.79 -1.07
N ARG A 63 -10.64 11.51 -0.30
CA ARG A 63 -10.40 12.96 -0.45
C ARG A 63 -9.22 13.27 -1.37
N LEU A 64 -8.37 12.28 -1.66
CA LEU A 64 -7.06 12.42 -2.31
C LEU A 64 -6.15 13.41 -1.56
N GLU A 65 -6.21 13.38 -0.23
CA GLU A 65 -5.38 14.20 0.66
C GLU A 65 -3.98 13.62 0.87
N THR A 66 -3.79 12.36 0.48
CA THR A 66 -2.49 11.69 0.49
C THR A 66 -1.43 12.54 -0.21
N SER A 67 -0.22 12.58 0.37
CA SER A 67 0.94 13.29 -0.17
C SER A 67 1.13 13.04 -1.66
N ALA A 68 1.23 14.11 -2.44
CA ALA A 68 1.52 14.02 -3.87
C ALA A 68 2.87 13.32 -4.13
N ARG A 69 3.84 13.48 -3.21
CA ARG A 69 5.12 12.74 -3.30
C ARG A 69 4.88 11.24 -3.24
N PHE A 70 4.04 10.78 -2.31
CA PHE A 70 3.69 9.36 -2.20
C PHE A 70 2.92 8.90 -3.43
N PHE A 71 1.94 9.68 -3.91
CA PHE A 71 1.24 9.39 -5.16
C PHE A 71 2.20 9.19 -6.34
N HIS A 72 3.14 10.10 -6.58
CA HIS A 72 4.10 9.97 -7.68
C HIS A 72 5.01 8.73 -7.53
N LEU A 73 5.35 8.31 -6.31
CA LEU A 73 6.12 7.07 -6.07
C LEU A 73 5.30 5.81 -6.40
N VAL A 74 4.02 5.80 -6.02
CA VAL A 74 3.10 4.69 -6.31
C VAL A 74 2.81 4.64 -7.81
N TRP A 75 2.47 5.77 -8.42
CA TRP A 75 2.22 5.89 -9.86
C TRP A 75 3.42 5.44 -10.67
N ARG A 76 4.62 5.91 -10.31
CA ARG A 76 5.89 5.45 -10.90
C ARG A 76 6.04 3.92 -10.84
N SER A 77 5.79 3.34 -9.68
CA SER A 77 5.93 1.89 -9.47
C SER A 77 4.95 1.10 -10.35
N MET A 78 3.70 1.57 -10.46
CA MET A 78 2.68 0.97 -11.33
C MET A 78 3.05 1.07 -12.81
N VAL A 79 3.60 2.20 -13.26
CA VAL A 79 3.95 2.43 -14.66
C VAL A 79 5.18 1.63 -15.08
N ARG A 80 6.13 1.40 -14.18
CA ARG A 80 7.38 0.69 -14.47
C ARG A 80 7.35 -0.80 -14.16
N GLY A 81 6.46 -1.20 -13.27
CA GLY A 81 6.33 -2.57 -12.81
C GLY A 81 5.09 -3.25 -13.37
N SER A 82 4.89 -4.48 -12.92
CA SER A 82 3.63 -5.20 -13.10
C SER A 82 3.06 -5.46 -11.73
N LEU A 83 1.75 -5.23 -11.56
CA LEU A 83 1.04 -5.66 -10.36
C LEU A 83 0.99 -7.19 -10.38
N CYS A 84 1.42 -7.82 -9.29
CA CYS A 84 1.47 -9.27 -9.18
C CYS A 84 0.95 -9.74 -7.82
N LEU A 85 0.53 -11.00 -7.77
CA LEU A 85 0.24 -11.72 -6.54
C LEU A 85 1.30 -12.81 -6.35
N PRO A 86 1.95 -12.92 -5.18
CA PRO A 86 2.86 -14.02 -4.91
C PRO A 86 2.10 -15.35 -4.95
N ALA A 87 2.56 -16.32 -5.75
CA ALA A 87 1.82 -17.57 -5.98
C ALA A 87 1.48 -18.35 -4.68
N GLU A 88 2.29 -18.19 -3.63
CA GLU A 88 2.11 -18.86 -2.34
C GLU A 88 1.46 -17.96 -1.27
N GLY A 89 0.79 -16.88 -1.69
CA GLY A 89 0.18 -15.93 -0.77
C GLY A 89 1.14 -14.82 -0.33
N ILE A 90 0.59 -13.73 0.23
CA ILE A 90 1.39 -12.58 0.66
C ILE A 90 2.39 -12.93 1.77
N GLY A 91 2.13 -14.01 2.53
CA GLY A 91 3.03 -14.52 3.57
C GLY A 91 4.37 -15.07 3.06
N ALA A 92 4.47 -15.40 1.76
CA ALA A 92 5.72 -15.86 1.16
C ALA A 92 6.81 -14.77 1.15
N VAL A 93 6.42 -13.49 1.05
CA VAL A 93 7.36 -12.36 1.03
C VAL A 93 8.14 -12.23 2.35
N PRO A 94 7.49 -12.12 3.54
CA PRO A 94 8.23 -12.10 4.79
C PRO A 94 8.95 -13.42 5.09
N ALA A 95 8.43 -14.57 4.64
CA ALA A 95 9.14 -15.85 4.77
C ALA A 95 10.49 -15.83 4.03
N GLN A 96 10.50 -15.37 2.77
CA GLN A 96 11.72 -15.23 1.98
C GLN A 96 12.72 -14.26 2.63
N LEU A 97 12.25 -13.16 3.24
CA LEU A 97 13.12 -12.25 3.99
C LEU A 97 13.72 -12.92 5.24
N ALA A 98 12.93 -13.73 5.94
CA ALA A 98 13.37 -14.46 7.12
C ALA A 98 14.41 -15.53 6.80
N GLU A 99 14.29 -16.23 5.66
CA GLU A 99 15.28 -17.21 5.17
C GLU A 99 16.66 -16.59 4.91
N GLY A 100 16.70 -15.29 4.58
CA GLY A 100 17.96 -14.57 4.38
C GLY A 100 18.66 -14.12 5.67
N LEU A 101 18.04 -14.33 6.84
CA LEU A 101 18.61 -13.92 8.12
C LEU A 101 19.54 -15.01 8.70
N PRO A 102 20.60 -14.63 9.45
CA PRO A 102 21.41 -15.59 10.17
C PRO A 102 20.57 -16.41 11.18
N ASP A 103 20.96 -17.66 11.40
CA ASP A 103 20.29 -18.53 12.36
C ASP A 103 20.23 -17.90 13.76
N GLY A 104 19.07 -18.02 14.41
CA GLY A 104 18.86 -17.59 15.79
C GLY A 104 18.61 -16.10 16.00
N VAL A 105 18.62 -15.25 14.96
CA VAL A 105 18.33 -13.81 15.13
C VAL A 105 16.84 -13.49 15.14
N LEU A 106 16.02 -14.31 14.48
CA LEU A 106 14.56 -14.15 14.47
C LEU A 106 13.94 -14.85 15.68
N ARG A 107 13.40 -14.06 16.60
CA ARG A 107 12.74 -14.54 17.82
C ARG A 107 11.24 -14.24 17.76
N LEU A 108 10.44 -15.25 17.42
CA LEU A 108 8.98 -15.16 17.43
C LEU A 108 8.42 -15.38 18.84
N GLY A 109 7.18 -14.97 19.09
CA GLY A 109 6.54 -15.14 20.41
C GLY A 109 7.30 -14.45 21.55
N THR A 110 8.06 -13.40 21.24
CA THR A 110 8.92 -12.67 22.18
C THR A 110 8.48 -11.21 22.23
N PRO A 111 7.42 -10.87 22.98
CA PRO A 111 6.91 -9.51 23.02
C PRO A 111 7.89 -8.57 23.74
N VAL A 112 8.09 -7.38 23.19
CA VAL A 112 8.87 -6.30 23.82
C VAL A 112 7.94 -5.50 24.71
N ALA A 113 8.32 -5.31 25.98
CA ALA A 113 7.60 -4.50 26.94
C ALA A 113 8.04 -3.04 26.91
N GLU A 114 9.34 -2.78 26.72
CA GLU A 114 9.91 -1.43 26.79
C GLU A 114 11.14 -1.30 25.88
N VAL A 115 11.33 -0.11 25.29
CA VAL A 115 12.58 0.30 24.66
C VAL A 115 13.40 1.09 25.69
N THR A 116 14.62 0.63 25.97
CA THR A 116 15.50 1.23 26.98
C THR A 116 16.68 1.94 26.33
N GLY A 117 17.44 2.71 27.11
CA GLY A 117 18.68 3.34 26.62
C GLY A 117 19.78 2.36 26.22
N ALA A 118 19.67 1.08 26.61
CA ALA A 118 20.66 0.04 26.32
C ALA A 118 20.15 -1.04 25.36
N GLY A 119 18.89 -0.97 24.92
CA GLY A 119 18.27 -1.98 24.05
C GLY A 119 16.77 -2.11 24.28
N VAL A 120 16.30 -3.32 24.56
CA VAL A 120 14.87 -3.59 24.84
C VAL A 120 14.69 -4.50 26.06
N LEU A 121 13.62 -4.26 26.82
CA LEU A 121 13.11 -5.14 27.87
C LEU A 121 11.97 -5.98 27.28
N LEU A 122 12.03 -7.29 27.48
CA LEU A 122 11.03 -8.24 27.05
C LEU A 122 9.95 -8.41 28.12
N SER A 123 8.75 -8.86 27.73
CA SER A 123 7.64 -9.07 28.67
C SER A 123 7.88 -10.17 29.70
N ASP A 124 8.85 -11.06 29.48
CA ASP A 124 9.29 -12.07 30.44
C ASP A 124 10.37 -11.56 31.43
N GLY A 125 10.75 -10.27 31.32
CA GLY A 125 11.80 -9.64 32.11
C GLY A 125 13.20 -9.80 31.54
N GLY A 126 13.38 -10.49 30.41
CA GLY A 126 14.66 -10.60 29.72
C GLY A 126 15.09 -9.27 29.08
N GLU A 127 16.39 -8.99 29.06
CA GLU A 127 16.95 -7.82 28.39
C GLU A 127 17.71 -8.22 27.13
N VAL A 128 17.54 -7.45 26.06
CA VAL A 128 18.28 -7.61 24.81
C VAL A 128 19.05 -6.32 24.52
N PRO A 129 20.39 -6.32 24.66
CA PRO A 129 21.18 -5.12 24.44
C PRO A 129 21.26 -4.77 22.95
N ALA A 130 21.14 -3.49 22.64
CA ALA A 130 21.28 -2.98 21.27
C ALA A 130 21.80 -1.54 21.27
N ARG A 131 22.62 -1.20 20.26
CA ARG A 131 23.10 0.17 20.04
C ARG A 131 22.04 1.07 19.39
N ALA A 132 21.08 0.45 18.72
CA ALA A 132 19.97 1.11 18.06
C ALA A 132 18.79 0.14 18.04
N VAL A 133 17.58 0.66 18.23
CA VAL A 133 16.33 -0.10 18.17
C VAL A 133 15.47 0.49 17.06
N VAL A 134 14.96 -0.38 16.18
CA VAL A 134 14.00 -0.01 15.15
C VAL A 134 12.63 -0.53 15.58
N VAL A 135 11.70 0.38 15.85
CA VAL A 135 10.31 0.04 16.19
C VAL A 135 9.51 -0.05 14.89
N ALA A 136 9.23 -1.28 14.45
CA ALA A 136 8.48 -1.58 13.22
C ALA A 136 7.12 -2.23 13.54
N THR A 137 6.38 -1.62 14.48
CA THR A 137 5.08 -2.12 14.96
C THR A 137 3.93 -1.30 14.40
N ASP A 138 2.70 -1.71 14.70
CA ASP A 138 1.52 -0.89 14.42
C ASP A 138 1.54 0.44 15.23
N PRO A 139 0.75 1.44 14.81
CA PRO A 139 0.61 2.75 15.44
C PRO A 139 0.40 2.72 16.97
N ALA A 140 -0.48 1.86 17.49
CA ALA A 140 -0.80 1.85 18.92
C ALA A 140 0.36 1.26 19.72
N THR A 141 0.95 0.17 19.23
CA THR A 141 2.14 -0.43 19.86
C THR A 141 3.33 0.52 19.83
N ALA A 142 3.52 1.27 18.73
CA ALA A 142 4.61 2.22 18.61
C ALA A 142 4.48 3.37 19.63
N ALA A 143 3.26 3.91 19.82
CA ALA A 143 3.00 4.92 20.85
C ALA A 143 3.25 4.41 22.28
N ALA A 144 2.92 3.14 22.55
CA ALA A 144 3.16 2.53 23.85
C ALA A 144 4.67 2.33 24.13
N LEU A 145 5.44 1.92 23.12
CA LEU A 145 6.89 1.72 23.24
C LEU A 145 7.69 3.02 23.19
N LEU A 146 7.14 4.07 22.56
CA LEU A 146 7.78 5.38 22.38
C LEU A 146 6.78 6.50 22.75
N PRO A 147 6.65 6.85 24.04
CA PRO A 147 5.61 7.78 24.51
C PRO A 147 5.64 9.19 23.88
N ASP A 148 6.81 9.64 23.45
CA ASP A 148 6.99 10.95 22.79
C ASP A 148 6.69 10.91 21.28
N LEU A 149 6.40 9.73 20.72
CA LEU A 149 6.08 9.57 19.31
C LEU A 149 4.65 10.06 19.05
N THR A 150 4.53 11.13 18.25
CA THR A 150 3.24 11.51 17.68
C THR A 150 2.87 10.52 16.57
N VAL A 151 1.83 9.75 16.80
CA VAL A 151 1.34 8.76 15.85
C VAL A 151 0.20 9.37 15.01
N PRO A 152 0.27 9.30 13.67
CA PRO A 152 -0.76 9.85 12.81
C PRO A 152 -2.04 9.00 12.83
N ASP A 153 -3.16 9.62 12.48
CA ASP A 153 -4.42 8.91 12.27
C ASP A 153 -4.27 7.83 11.19
N THR A 154 -4.93 6.68 11.41
CA THR A 154 -4.94 5.56 10.46
C THR A 154 -6.16 5.61 9.57
N ARG A 155 -6.07 4.90 8.45
CA ARG A 155 -7.20 4.65 7.55
C ARG A 155 -7.70 3.24 7.80
N THR A 156 -8.98 3.14 8.15
CA THR A 156 -9.63 1.86 8.42
C THR A 156 -10.47 1.45 7.23
N VAL A 157 -10.30 0.20 6.79
CA VAL A 157 -11.11 -0.40 5.74
C VAL A 157 -11.59 -1.78 6.17
N THR A 158 -12.73 -2.17 5.64
CA THR A 158 -13.26 -3.52 5.81
C THR A 158 -13.06 -4.28 4.50
N THR A 159 -12.42 -5.45 4.56
CA THR A 159 -12.29 -6.34 3.41
C THR A 159 -13.26 -7.50 3.55
N TYR A 160 -14.11 -7.69 2.55
CA TYR A 160 -15.02 -8.82 2.48
C TYR A 160 -14.43 -9.90 1.57
N TYR A 161 -14.36 -11.13 2.09
CA TYR A 161 -13.91 -12.29 1.33
C TYR A 161 -15.13 -13.12 0.94
N HIS A 162 -15.20 -13.48 -0.34
CA HIS A 162 -16.28 -14.29 -0.89
C HIS A 162 -15.69 -15.53 -1.57
N ALA A 163 -16.33 -16.67 -1.35
CA ALA A 163 -16.14 -17.88 -2.15
C ALA A 163 -17.41 -18.08 -2.98
N THR A 164 -17.24 -18.28 -4.29
CA THR A 164 -18.34 -18.43 -5.23
C THR A 164 -18.09 -19.63 -6.13
N ASP A 165 -19.14 -20.37 -6.50
CA ASP A 165 -19.03 -21.54 -7.39
C ASP A 165 -18.69 -21.15 -8.84
N SER A 166 -18.99 -19.91 -9.22
CA SER A 166 -18.69 -19.34 -10.53
C SER A 166 -17.96 -18.01 -10.39
N THR A 167 -17.11 -17.68 -11.37
CA THR A 167 -16.37 -16.43 -11.37
C THR A 167 -17.26 -15.27 -11.82
N PRO A 168 -17.49 -14.24 -10.98
CA PRO A 168 -18.42 -13.15 -11.29
C PRO A 168 -17.91 -12.16 -12.34
N ALA A 169 -16.60 -12.15 -12.62
CA ALA A 169 -15.97 -11.21 -13.54
C ALA A 169 -15.13 -11.94 -14.60
N ALA A 170 -15.05 -11.36 -15.80
CA ALA A 170 -14.21 -11.87 -16.87
C ALA A 170 -12.75 -11.41 -16.67
N GLY A 171 -11.91 -12.29 -16.12
CA GLY A 171 -10.46 -12.13 -16.10
C GLY A 171 -9.87 -11.35 -14.91
N PRO A 172 -8.54 -11.14 -14.92
CA PRO A 172 -7.78 -10.55 -13.82
C PRO A 172 -7.90 -9.02 -13.76
N THR A 173 -9.09 -8.53 -13.41
CA THR A 173 -9.39 -7.10 -13.38
C THR A 173 -9.69 -6.61 -11.97
N LEU A 174 -9.12 -5.45 -11.61
CA LEU A 174 -9.52 -4.67 -10.44
C LEU A 174 -10.67 -3.74 -10.84
N MET A 175 -11.83 -3.91 -10.23
CA MET A 175 -13.00 -3.07 -10.47
C MET A 175 -13.12 -2.07 -9.34
N THR A 176 -13.31 -0.79 -9.67
CA THR A 176 -13.51 0.30 -8.72
C THR A 176 -14.96 0.76 -8.78
N ASP A 177 -15.57 1.08 -7.64
CA ASP A 177 -16.92 1.64 -7.61
C ASP A 177 -16.88 3.16 -7.44
N SER A 178 -17.39 3.87 -8.45
CA SER A 178 -17.40 5.33 -8.48
C SER A 178 -18.42 5.96 -7.53
N THR A 179 -19.34 5.19 -6.95
CA THR A 179 -20.25 5.67 -5.91
C THR A 179 -19.57 5.76 -4.53
N GLY A 180 -18.44 5.08 -4.35
CA GLY A 180 -17.69 5.05 -3.10
C GLY A 180 -18.25 4.09 -2.04
N THR A 181 -19.25 3.26 -2.37
CA THR A 181 -19.79 2.25 -1.44
C THR A 181 -18.77 1.14 -1.20
N ILE A 182 -18.10 0.70 -2.27
CA ILE A 182 -17.00 -0.25 -2.23
C ILE A 182 -15.79 0.43 -2.89
N LEU A 183 -14.63 0.42 -2.24
CA LEU A 183 -13.44 1.04 -2.85
C LEU A 183 -13.00 0.27 -4.12
N ASN A 184 -12.92 -1.05 -4.02
CA ASN A 184 -12.63 -1.92 -5.13
C ASN A 184 -13.05 -3.37 -4.85
N THR A 185 -13.12 -4.16 -5.91
CA THR A 185 -13.28 -5.62 -5.87
C THR A 185 -12.44 -6.27 -6.97
N CYS A 186 -11.94 -7.47 -6.71
CA CYS A 186 -11.21 -8.27 -7.70
C CYS A 186 -11.35 -9.77 -7.40
N VAL A 187 -11.13 -10.59 -8.42
CA VAL A 187 -11.06 -12.05 -8.29
C VAL A 187 -9.60 -12.47 -8.24
N LEU A 188 -9.07 -12.70 -7.04
CA LEU A 188 -7.65 -13.04 -6.84
C LEU A 188 -7.25 -14.31 -7.61
N SER A 189 -8.12 -15.32 -7.65
CA SER A 189 -7.88 -16.58 -8.36
C SER A 189 -7.83 -16.47 -9.89
N ALA A 190 -8.31 -15.36 -10.46
CA ALA A 190 -8.14 -15.07 -11.88
C ALA A 190 -6.69 -14.65 -12.22
N VAL A 191 -5.92 -14.20 -11.22
CA VAL A 191 -4.48 -13.88 -11.35
C VAL A 191 -3.62 -15.06 -10.89
N ALA A 192 -3.91 -15.60 -9.70
CA ALA A 192 -3.17 -16.68 -9.09
C ALA A 192 -4.14 -17.81 -8.67
N PRO A 193 -4.31 -18.88 -9.48
CA PRO A 193 -5.27 -19.95 -9.21
C PRO A 193 -5.13 -20.60 -7.83
N THR A 194 -3.93 -20.56 -7.25
CA THR A 194 -3.62 -21.04 -5.89
C THR A 194 -4.35 -20.29 -4.77
N TYR A 195 -4.97 -19.14 -5.06
CA TYR A 195 -5.75 -18.35 -4.10
C TYR A 195 -7.19 -18.83 -3.93
N ALA A 196 -7.60 -19.87 -4.66
CA ALA A 196 -8.87 -20.56 -4.46
C ALA A 196 -8.64 -22.07 -4.35
N PRO A 197 -9.50 -22.81 -3.64
CA PRO A 197 -9.49 -24.26 -3.70
C PRO A 197 -9.72 -24.74 -5.14
N PRO A 198 -9.24 -25.93 -5.51
CA PRO A 198 -9.56 -26.53 -6.79
C PRO A 198 -11.09 -26.67 -6.93
N ALA A 199 -11.59 -26.50 -8.16
CA ALA A 199 -13.00 -26.69 -8.44
C ALA A 199 -13.46 -28.08 -7.97
N PRO A 200 -14.64 -28.20 -7.34
CA PRO A 200 -15.20 -29.51 -7.02
C PRO A 200 -15.27 -30.35 -8.31
N ARG A 201 -14.82 -31.61 -8.21
CA ARG A 201 -14.86 -32.58 -9.31
C ARG A 201 -16.28 -32.94 -9.70
#